data_AF-A0A430Q356-F1
#
_entry.id   AF-A0A430Q356-F1
#
_cell.length_a   1.000
_cell.length_b   1.000
_cell.length_c   1.000
_cell.angle_alpha   90.00
_cell.angle_beta   90.00
_cell.angle_gamma   90.00
#
_symmetry.space_group_name_H-M   'P 1'
#
loop_
_entity.id
_entity.type
_entity.pdbx_description
1 polymer ?
#
loop_
_entity_poly.entity_id
_entity_poly.type
_entity_poly.pdbx_seq_one_letter_code
_entity_poly.pdbx_strand_id
1 'polypeptide(L)'
;MSYFSKLRNVRNILSCTMHCGRYSSPSESPEQLSQVLNKHLLERINTFGPLTVAEYMKECLSNPLYGYYNTHSVFGKSGDFTTSPEICQIFGEVFSKFPDIYSTLSIHLVEISQSMQQTQKQTIEKTLSCLDNKPPLIFWHTDLRQVPEKFSFFIGHEFFDVLPVHCFQLVPNLSNRNSVEICPDMICITQLLCKRINKTGGSALLIDYGHEGEKGDTFRGFHKHSVCNPLINPGHTDLTCDVDFSILCQAVKNSDAKVKLHGPVTQAYFLINMGLFTRLKVLLSKCESEQQKDELFSACEILVTNEQMGSRFKVVAITPELESDSVGCEQQLPGFTPLSGTPYAQPNSV
;
A
#
# COMPACT_ATOMS: atom_id res chain seq x y z
N MET A 1 -69.75 1.72 5.44
CA MET A 1 -69.17 1.20 6.71
C MET A 1 -68.53 -0.18 6.53
N SER A 2 -67.39 -0.31 5.84
CA SER A 2 -66.51 -1.50 5.94
C SER A 2 -65.31 -1.37 5.00
N TYR A 3 -64.37 -0.47 5.32
CA TYR A 3 -63.03 -0.49 4.69
C TYR A 3 -61.88 -0.16 5.66
N PHE A 4 -62.18 0.05 6.95
CA PHE A 4 -61.20 0.40 7.99
C PHE A 4 -61.03 -0.65 9.10
N SER A 5 -61.65 -1.82 9.01
CA SER A 5 -61.60 -2.86 10.05
C SER A 5 -60.56 -3.97 9.83
N LYS A 6 -59.80 -3.96 8.73
CA LYS A 6 -58.76 -5.00 8.45
C LYS A 6 -57.30 -4.57 8.71
N LEU A 7 -57.06 -3.36 9.26
CA LEU A 7 -55.71 -2.89 9.60
C LEU A 7 -55.37 -2.92 11.11
N ARG A 8 -56.12 -3.69 11.90
CA ARG A 8 -55.90 -3.77 13.37
C ARG A 8 -54.98 -4.89 13.87
N ASN A 9 -54.40 -5.72 12.98
CA ASN A 9 -53.52 -6.82 13.36
C ASN A 9 -52.05 -6.71 12.90
N VAL A 10 -51.59 -5.52 12.46
CA VAL A 10 -50.16 -5.32 12.08
C VAL A 10 -49.34 -4.63 13.18
N ARG A 11 -49.91 -4.44 14.38
CA ARG A 11 -49.24 -3.76 15.49
C ARG A 11 -48.47 -4.66 16.47
N ASN A 12 -48.37 -5.96 16.21
CA ASN A 12 -47.63 -6.92 17.06
C ASN A 12 -46.44 -7.62 16.37
N ILE A 13 -45.91 -7.09 15.26
CA ILE A 13 -44.69 -7.63 14.60
C ILE A 13 -43.50 -6.64 14.68
N LEU A 14 -43.68 -5.47 15.29
CA LEU A 14 -42.61 -4.47 15.48
C LEU A 14 -42.48 -4.05 16.96
N SER A 15 -42.29 -5.03 17.84
CA SER A 15 -41.75 -4.81 19.17
C SER A 15 -40.58 -5.77 19.45
N CYS A 16 -39.60 -5.80 18.53
CA CYS A 16 -38.24 -6.06 18.98
C CYS A 16 -37.68 -4.71 19.37
N THR A 17 -37.89 -4.35 20.63
CA THR A 17 -37.23 -3.23 21.30
C THR A 17 -35.76 -3.30 20.92
N MET A 18 -35.26 -2.32 20.18
CA MET A 18 -33.82 -2.09 20.10
C MET A 18 -33.37 -1.77 21.52
N HIS A 19 -33.00 -2.80 22.26
CA HIS A 19 -32.04 -2.66 23.33
C HIS A 19 -30.79 -2.13 22.65
N CYS A 20 -30.62 -0.81 22.73
CA CYS A 20 -29.31 -0.19 22.71
C CYS A 20 -28.59 -0.62 24.01
N GLY A 21 -28.42 -1.93 24.16
CA GLY A 21 -27.45 -2.49 25.07
C GLY A 21 -26.12 -2.14 24.46
N ARG A 22 -25.28 -1.48 25.25
CA ARG A 22 -23.84 -1.51 25.00
C ARG A 22 -23.47 -2.99 24.88
N TYR A 23 -23.34 -3.49 23.66
CA TYR A 23 -22.57 -4.69 23.39
C TYR A 23 -21.11 -4.30 23.62
N SER A 24 -20.75 -4.15 24.89
CA SER A 24 -19.42 -4.47 25.35
C SER A 24 -19.32 -5.99 25.24
N SER A 25 -19.10 -6.48 24.02
CA SER A 25 -18.72 -7.88 23.84
C SER A 25 -17.48 -8.11 24.70
N PRO A 26 -17.36 -9.26 25.40
CA PRO A 26 -16.06 -9.69 25.89
C PRO A 26 -15.15 -9.67 24.66
N SER A 27 -13.93 -9.13 24.78
CA SER A 27 -12.95 -9.10 23.68
C SER A 27 -12.86 -10.50 23.06
N GLU A 28 -13.54 -10.72 21.93
CA GLU A 28 -13.51 -11.99 21.21
C GLU A 28 -12.06 -12.22 20.79
N SER A 29 -11.55 -13.43 21.04
CA SER A 29 -10.16 -13.71 20.67
C SER A 29 -10.02 -13.69 19.14
N PRO A 30 -8.84 -13.34 18.60
CA PRO A 30 -8.59 -13.38 17.15
C PRO A 30 -9.02 -14.70 16.49
N GLU A 31 -8.86 -15.82 17.19
CA GLU A 31 -9.28 -17.15 16.73
C GLU A 31 -10.80 -17.28 16.64
N GLN A 32 -11.54 -16.69 17.57
CA GLN A 32 -13.02 -16.69 17.55
C GLN A 32 -13.54 -15.86 16.38
N LEU A 33 -12.98 -14.68 16.16
CA LEU A 33 -13.33 -13.83 15.01
C LEU A 33 -13.07 -14.55 13.68
N SER A 34 -11.92 -15.24 13.58
CA SER A 34 -11.59 -16.04 12.41
C SER A 34 -12.57 -17.20 12.17
N GLN A 35 -13.01 -17.89 13.23
CA GLN A 35 -14.02 -18.95 13.12
C GLN A 35 -15.37 -18.43 12.63
N VAL A 36 -15.79 -17.25 13.11
CA VAL A 36 -17.04 -16.60 12.67
C VAL A 36 -16.94 -16.21 11.20
N LEU A 37 -15.83 -15.59 10.78
CA LEU A 37 -15.60 -15.24 9.37
C LEU A 37 -15.58 -16.49 8.48
N ASN A 38 -14.88 -17.55 8.89
CA ASN A 38 -14.85 -18.80 8.13
C ASN A 38 -16.26 -19.38 7.93
N LYS A 39 -17.08 -19.39 8.99
CA LYS A 39 -18.48 -19.82 8.88
C LYS A 39 -19.26 -18.95 7.89
N HIS A 40 -19.11 -17.63 7.96
CA HIS A 40 -19.75 -16.69 7.03
C HIS A 40 -19.34 -16.95 5.57
N LEU A 41 -18.05 -17.19 5.31
CA LEU A 41 -17.53 -17.50 3.98
C LEU A 41 -18.11 -18.82 3.45
N LEU A 42 -18.17 -19.86 4.28
CA LEU A 42 -18.76 -21.15 3.91
C LEU A 42 -20.26 -21.03 3.59
N GLU A 43 -21.01 -20.26 4.38
CA GLU A 43 -22.43 -19.99 4.11
C GLU A 43 -22.61 -19.26 2.76
N ARG A 44 -21.75 -18.29 2.44
CA ARG A 44 -21.75 -17.62 1.14
C ARG A 44 -21.45 -18.58 0.00
N ILE A 45 -20.43 -19.43 0.14
CA ILE A 45 -20.06 -20.42 -0.88
C ILE A 45 -21.22 -21.39 -1.13
N ASN A 46 -21.86 -21.88 -0.07
CA ASN A 46 -23.00 -22.79 -0.18
C ASN A 46 -24.23 -22.15 -0.83
N THR A 47 -24.40 -20.82 -0.68
CA THR A 47 -25.58 -20.11 -1.17
C THR A 47 -25.42 -19.59 -2.60
N PHE A 48 -24.25 -19.04 -2.92
CA PHE A 48 -24.01 -18.31 -4.18
C PHE A 48 -22.97 -18.97 -5.10
N GLY A 49 -22.35 -20.07 -4.65
CA GLY A 49 -21.27 -20.74 -5.37
C GLY A 49 -19.88 -20.23 -4.96
N PRO A 50 -18.82 -20.71 -5.64
CA PRO A 50 -17.44 -20.41 -5.28
C PRO A 50 -17.13 -18.91 -5.23
N LEU A 51 -16.32 -18.51 -4.26
CA LEU A 51 -15.76 -17.16 -4.20
C LEU A 51 -14.53 -17.05 -5.11
N THR A 52 -14.36 -15.89 -5.73
CA THR A 52 -13.08 -15.53 -6.35
C THR A 52 -12.02 -15.24 -5.29
N VAL A 53 -10.73 -15.33 -5.66
CA VAL A 53 -9.61 -14.94 -4.77
C VAL A 53 -9.77 -13.48 -4.31
N ALA A 54 -10.18 -12.58 -5.19
CA ALA A 54 -10.42 -11.17 -4.88
C ALA A 54 -11.52 -10.99 -3.80
N GLU A 55 -12.64 -11.70 -3.92
CA GLU A 55 -13.71 -11.65 -2.92
C GLU A 55 -13.26 -12.20 -1.57
N TYR A 56 -12.49 -13.30 -1.58
CA TYR A 56 -11.92 -13.86 -0.38
C TYR A 56 -10.92 -12.90 0.29
N MET A 57 -9.98 -12.32 -0.46
CA MET A 57 -9.04 -11.31 0.04
C MET A 57 -9.78 -10.12 0.65
N LYS A 58 -10.79 -9.59 -0.06
CA LYS A 58 -11.58 -8.44 0.41
C LYS A 58 -12.26 -8.70 1.75
N GLU A 59 -12.86 -9.88 1.93
CA GLU A 59 -13.48 -10.27 3.20
C GLU A 59 -12.45 -10.48 4.31
N CYS A 60 -11.36 -11.18 4.03
CA CYS A 60 -10.31 -11.46 5.01
C CYS A 60 -9.56 -10.21 5.46
N LEU A 61 -9.34 -9.23 4.58
CA LEU A 61 -8.52 -8.06 4.89
C LEU A 61 -9.36 -6.88 5.39
N SER A 62 -10.49 -6.60 4.74
CA SER A 62 -11.20 -5.32 4.89
C SER A 62 -12.62 -5.45 5.43
N ASN A 63 -13.10 -6.66 5.78
CA ASN A 63 -14.42 -6.80 6.40
C ASN A 63 -14.48 -5.94 7.69
N PRO A 64 -15.49 -5.07 7.87
CA PRO A 64 -15.55 -4.15 9.00
C PRO A 64 -15.59 -4.82 10.38
N LEU A 65 -16.04 -6.07 10.45
CA LEU A 65 -16.22 -6.81 11.69
C LEU A 65 -15.11 -7.81 11.95
N TYR A 66 -14.55 -8.42 10.90
CA TYR A 66 -13.64 -9.58 11.02
C TYR A 66 -12.36 -9.47 10.21
N GLY A 67 -12.21 -8.39 9.44
CA GLY A 67 -11.09 -8.21 8.54
C GLY A 67 -9.81 -7.86 9.30
N TYR A 68 -8.69 -8.43 8.86
CA TYR A 68 -7.37 -8.30 9.47
C TYR A 68 -7.02 -6.84 9.83
N TYR A 69 -7.21 -5.89 8.91
CA TYR A 69 -6.88 -4.47 9.13
C TYR A 69 -7.90 -3.71 9.99
N ASN A 70 -9.03 -4.31 10.34
CA ASN A 70 -10.02 -3.70 11.24
C ASN A 70 -9.95 -4.27 12.66
N THR A 71 -9.51 -5.52 12.83
CA THR A 71 -9.56 -6.23 14.12
C THR A 71 -8.21 -6.41 14.81
N HIS A 72 -7.09 -6.29 14.10
CA HIS A 72 -5.77 -6.59 14.66
C HIS A 72 -4.93 -5.35 14.91
N SER A 73 -4.17 -5.36 16.01
CA SER A 73 -3.09 -4.39 16.23
C SER A 73 -1.90 -4.78 15.36
N VAL A 74 -1.91 -4.33 14.11
CA VAL A 74 -0.95 -4.72 13.08
C VAL A 74 0.47 -4.15 13.28
N PHE A 75 0.67 -3.09 14.07
CA PHE A 75 1.96 -2.42 14.25
C PHE A 75 2.62 -2.65 15.62
N GLY A 76 3.95 -2.80 15.64
CA GLY A 76 4.80 -2.84 16.86
C GLY A 76 5.88 -3.92 16.80
N LYS A 77 6.77 -4.00 17.81
CA LYS A 77 7.79 -5.07 17.94
C LYS A 77 7.21 -6.50 18.01
N SER A 78 5.89 -6.61 18.12
CA SER A 78 5.09 -7.84 18.21
C SER A 78 4.07 -7.96 17.08
N GLY A 79 4.00 -6.98 16.16
CA GLY A 79 3.12 -6.99 15.00
C GLY A 79 3.76 -7.69 13.81
N ASP A 80 2.95 -8.06 12.81
CA ASP A 80 3.41 -8.87 11.69
C ASP A 80 4.27 -8.10 10.66
N PHE A 81 4.27 -6.76 10.73
CA PHE A 81 4.96 -5.90 9.77
C PHE A 81 6.32 -5.40 10.25
N THR A 82 7.34 -5.62 9.43
CA THR A 82 8.55 -4.81 9.35
C THR A 82 8.53 -4.06 8.03
N THR A 83 7.70 -3.01 7.91
CA THR A 83 7.76 -2.10 6.76
C THR A 83 9.05 -1.29 6.83
N SER A 84 9.51 -0.76 5.70
CA SER A 84 10.66 0.16 5.64
C SER A 84 10.25 1.63 5.62
N PRO A 85 9.97 2.28 6.78
CA PRO A 85 9.64 3.70 6.84
C PRO A 85 10.78 4.62 6.38
N GLU A 86 11.99 4.08 6.16
CA GLU A 86 13.20 4.82 5.82
C GLU A 86 13.08 5.54 4.48
N ILE A 87 12.32 5.01 3.51
CA ILE A 87 12.09 5.69 2.22
C ILE A 87 11.30 6.98 2.43
N CYS A 88 10.27 6.94 3.29
CA CYS A 88 9.45 8.11 3.62
C CYS A 88 10.18 9.09 4.54
N GLN A 89 11.13 8.61 5.36
CA GLN A 89 11.94 9.47 6.23
C GLN A 89 12.75 10.50 5.44
N ILE A 90 13.30 10.14 4.27
CA ILE A 90 14.07 11.07 3.43
C ILE A 90 13.21 12.26 3.00
N PHE A 91 11.95 12.03 2.62
CA PHE A 91 11.03 13.12 2.25
C PHE A 91 10.78 14.08 3.41
N GLY A 92 10.52 13.55 4.61
CA GLY A 92 10.33 14.37 5.82
C GLY A 92 11.57 15.20 6.16
N GLU A 93 12.76 14.59 6.09
CA GLU A 93 14.04 15.28 6.34
C GLU A 93 14.35 16.36 5.31
N VAL A 94 13.97 16.18 4.04
CA VAL A 94 14.17 17.20 3.00
C VAL A 94 13.22 18.37 3.20
N PHE A 95 11.91 18.12 3.35
CA PHE A 95 10.93 19.21 3.47
C PHE A 95 11.08 20.01 4.77
N SER A 96 11.49 19.38 5.87
CA SER A 96 11.78 20.08 7.13
C SER A 96 12.92 21.10 7.03
N LYS A 97 13.81 20.99 6.03
CA LYS A 97 14.86 21.99 5.75
C LYS A 97 14.35 23.23 5.01
N PHE A 98 13.11 23.23 4.53
CA PHE A 98 12.50 24.34 3.81
C PHE A 98 11.22 24.80 4.56
N PRO A 99 11.34 25.62 5.63
CA PRO A 99 10.23 25.98 6.50
C PRO A 99 9.03 26.61 5.78
N ASP A 100 9.29 27.43 4.77
CA ASP A 100 8.24 28.07 3.98
C ASP A 100 7.40 27.03 3.23
N ILE A 101 8.04 26.04 2.60
CA ILE A 101 7.35 24.93 1.94
C ILE A 101 6.61 24.11 3.00
N TYR A 102 7.29 23.74 4.09
CA TYR A 102 6.73 22.92 5.17
C TYR A 102 5.41 23.49 5.73
N SER A 103 5.35 24.81 5.92
CA SER A 103 4.15 25.49 6.44
C SER A 103 2.96 25.51 5.46
N THR A 104 3.21 25.32 4.17
CA THR A 104 2.18 25.32 3.11
C THR A 104 1.71 23.93 2.70
N LEU A 105 2.43 22.89 3.11
CA LEU A 105 2.08 21.51 2.81
C LEU A 105 0.81 21.10 3.55
N SER A 106 -0.04 20.34 2.86
CA SER A 106 -1.07 19.52 3.49
C SER A 106 -0.81 18.05 3.18
N ILE A 107 -0.96 17.20 4.18
CA ILE A 107 -0.79 15.75 4.07
C ILE A 107 -2.18 15.13 3.96
N HIS A 108 -2.36 14.28 2.96
CA HIS A 108 -3.62 13.58 2.70
C HIS A 108 -3.35 12.08 2.74
N LEU A 109 -3.83 11.40 3.78
CA LEU A 109 -3.73 9.96 3.94
C LEU A 109 -5.00 9.32 3.37
N VAL A 110 -4.84 8.35 2.47
CA VAL A 110 -5.96 7.58 1.91
C VAL A 110 -5.95 6.19 2.56
N GLU A 111 -6.89 5.96 3.47
CA GLU A 111 -6.96 4.77 4.33
C GLU A 111 -8.43 4.36 4.49
N ILE A 112 -8.77 3.11 4.17
CA ILE A 112 -10.15 2.61 4.24
C ILE A 112 -10.50 2.08 5.63
N SER A 113 -9.53 1.59 6.40
CA SER A 113 -9.75 1.04 7.74
C SER A 113 -9.88 2.16 8.77
N GLN A 114 -11.04 2.25 9.41
CA GLN A 114 -11.26 3.24 10.47
C GLN A 114 -10.35 3.01 11.68
N SER A 115 -10.05 1.75 11.99
CA SER A 115 -9.11 1.39 13.06
C SER A 115 -7.71 1.95 12.74
N MET A 116 -7.26 1.74 11.50
CA MET A 116 -5.98 2.25 11.02
C MET A 116 -5.88 3.77 11.00
N GLN A 117 -6.95 4.48 10.59
CA GLN A 117 -6.98 5.93 10.68
C GLN A 117 -6.79 6.42 12.12
N GLN A 118 -7.39 5.76 13.11
CA GLN A 118 -7.24 6.12 14.52
C GLN A 118 -5.81 5.87 15.01
N THR A 119 -5.21 4.74 14.67
CA THR A 119 -3.81 4.44 15.01
C THR A 119 -2.83 5.42 14.38
N GLN A 120 -3.01 5.74 13.10
CA GLN A 120 -2.21 6.75 12.39
C GLN A 120 -2.34 8.11 13.06
N LYS A 121 -3.57 8.56 13.35
CA LYS A 121 -3.84 9.85 13.99
C LYS A 121 -3.15 9.96 15.35
N GLN A 122 -3.30 8.95 16.22
CA GLN A 122 -2.66 8.93 17.53
C GLN A 122 -1.12 8.94 17.43
N THR A 123 -0.56 8.18 16.49
CA THR A 123 0.90 8.09 16.27
C THR A 123 1.47 9.41 15.78
N ILE A 124 0.79 10.04 14.82
CA ILE A 124 1.19 11.33 14.26
C ILE A 124 1.02 12.43 15.32
N GLU A 125 -0.12 12.52 16.02
CA GLU A 125 -0.34 13.51 17.08
C GLU A 125 0.73 13.41 18.18
N LYS A 126 1.07 12.19 18.62
CA LYS A 126 2.16 11.96 19.57
C LYS A 126 3.50 12.47 19.04
N THR A 127 3.82 12.18 17.78
CA THR A 127 5.08 12.61 17.15
C THR A 127 5.14 14.13 17.01
N LEU A 128 4.05 14.76 16.57
CA LEU A 128 3.95 16.20 16.42
C LEU A 128 4.01 16.96 17.75
N SER A 129 3.51 16.37 18.84
CA SER A 129 3.62 16.96 20.18
C SER A 129 5.07 17.12 20.68
N CYS A 130 6.01 16.37 20.08
CA CYS A 130 7.43 16.44 20.39
C CYS A 130 8.21 17.42 19.49
N LEU A 131 7.54 18.10 18.54
CA LEU A 131 8.18 19.02 17.59
C LEU A 131 7.83 20.47 17.93
N ASP A 132 8.82 21.35 17.86
CA ASP A 132 8.64 22.79 18.13
C ASP A 132 7.96 23.55 16.98
N ASN A 133 7.89 22.96 15.78
CA ASN A 133 7.35 23.60 14.58
C ASN A 133 5.85 23.33 14.41
N LYS A 134 5.13 24.32 13.89
CA LYS A 134 3.71 24.13 13.50
C LYS A 134 3.63 23.08 12.38
N PRO A 135 2.92 21.96 12.59
CA PRO A 135 2.86 20.89 11.62
C PRO A 135 1.98 21.24 10.40
N PRO A 136 2.18 20.56 9.26
CA PRO A 136 1.26 20.66 8.13
C PRO A 136 -0.14 20.19 8.52
N LEU A 137 -1.15 20.67 7.79
CA LEU A 137 -2.53 20.19 7.95
C LEU A 137 -2.62 18.74 7.47
N ILE A 138 -3.21 17.85 8.26
CA ILE A 138 -3.34 16.43 7.93
C ILE A 138 -4.83 16.07 7.78
N PHE A 139 -5.15 15.36 6.70
CA PHE A 139 -6.50 14.92 6.38
C PHE A 139 -6.51 13.41 6.08
N TRP A 140 -7.58 12.75 6.48
CA TRP A 140 -7.83 11.34 6.14
C TRP A 140 -8.99 11.24 5.16
N HIS A 141 -8.83 10.36 4.18
CA HIS A 141 -9.78 10.08 3.11
C HIS A 141 -9.92 8.57 3.00
N THR A 142 -11.09 8.08 2.62
CA THR A 142 -11.28 6.65 2.31
C THR A 142 -11.10 6.36 0.83
N ASP A 143 -10.92 7.40 0.02
CA ASP A 143 -10.85 7.29 -1.43
C ASP A 143 -10.02 8.42 -2.03
N LEU A 144 -9.17 8.09 -3.00
CA LEU A 144 -8.30 9.07 -3.67
C LEU A 144 -9.08 10.19 -4.37
N ARG A 145 -10.34 9.96 -4.76
CA ARG A 145 -11.22 10.95 -5.39
C ARG A 145 -11.67 12.05 -4.40
N GLN A 146 -11.58 11.80 -3.09
CA GLN A 146 -11.90 12.79 -2.06
C GLN A 146 -10.75 13.78 -1.83
N VAL A 147 -9.52 13.41 -2.22
CA VAL A 147 -8.35 14.27 -2.07
C VAL A 147 -8.49 15.49 -3.01
N PRO A 148 -8.30 16.74 -2.54
CA PRO A 148 -8.46 17.93 -3.37
C PRO A 148 -7.61 17.91 -4.65
N GLU A 149 -8.18 18.30 -5.78
CA GLU A 149 -7.46 18.40 -7.06
C GLU A 149 -6.52 19.62 -7.08
N LYS A 150 -5.32 19.44 -6.54
CA LYS A 150 -4.23 20.42 -6.55
C LYS A 150 -2.93 19.72 -6.94
N PHE A 151 -1.88 20.49 -7.23
CA PHE A 151 -0.53 19.98 -7.37
C PHE A 151 -0.19 19.08 -6.16
N SER A 152 0.15 17.82 -6.42
CA SER A 152 0.25 16.78 -5.39
C SER A 152 1.41 15.82 -5.65
N PHE A 153 2.07 15.38 -4.59
CA PHE A 153 2.98 14.24 -4.63
C PHE A 153 2.29 13.03 -4.02
N PHE A 154 2.14 11.95 -4.78
CA PHE A 154 1.53 10.70 -4.34
C PHE A 154 2.60 9.70 -3.99
N ILE A 155 2.46 9.03 -2.85
CA ILE A 155 3.35 7.95 -2.42
C ILE A 155 2.47 6.74 -2.14
N GLY A 156 2.71 5.64 -2.84
CA GLY A 156 2.17 4.32 -2.53
C GLY A 156 3.33 3.40 -2.18
N HIS A 157 3.38 2.89 -0.95
CA HIS A 157 4.46 2.05 -0.45
C HIS A 157 3.84 0.82 0.21
N GLU A 158 3.99 -0.35 -0.41
CA GLU A 158 3.33 -1.60 0.03
C GLU A 158 1.82 -1.39 0.13
N PHE A 159 1.22 -0.97 -0.99
CA PHE A 159 -0.20 -0.62 -1.04
C PHE A 159 -0.97 -1.51 -2.01
N PHE A 160 -0.34 -1.96 -3.10
CA PHE A 160 -1.03 -2.69 -4.16
C PHE A 160 -1.04 -4.20 -3.92
N ASP A 161 -0.08 -4.72 -3.16
CA ASP A 161 0.09 -6.13 -2.82
C ASP A 161 -1.05 -6.71 -1.95
N VAL A 162 -1.70 -5.85 -1.17
CA VAL A 162 -2.84 -6.20 -0.31
C VAL A 162 -4.19 -5.93 -0.98
N LEU A 163 -4.22 -5.38 -2.20
CA LEU A 163 -5.47 -5.14 -2.91
C LEU A 163 -6.06 -6.45 -3.46
N PRO A 164 -7.39 -6.57 -3.58
CA PRO A 164 -8.04 -7.78 -4.12
C PRO A 164 -7.55 -8.19 -5.51
N VAL A 165 -7.00 -9.40 -5.61
CA VAL A 165 -6.46 -9.97 -6.86
C VAL A 165 -7.33 -11.09 -7.41
N HIS A 166 -7.59 -11.06 -8.72
CA HIS A 166 -8.18 -12.18 -9.43
C HIS A 166 -7.09 -13.07 -10.04
N CYS A 167 -7.12 -14.36 -9.70
CA CYS A 167 -6.23 -15.37 -10.27
C CYS A 167 -6.95 -16.12 -11.41
N PHE A 168 -6.34 -16.17 -12.59
CA PHE A 168 -6.85 -16.87 -13.76
C PHE A 168 -5.89 -17.97 -14.19
N GLN A 169 -6.41 -19.12 -14.59
CA GLN A 169 -5.63 -20.17 -15.25
C GLN A 169 -5.67 -19.94 -16.76
N LEU A 170 -4.50 -19.90 -17.40
CA LEU A 170 -4.38 -19.71 -18.83
C LEU A 170 -4.50 -21.05 -19.57
N VAL A 171 -5.08 -21.01 -20.77
CA VAL A 171 -5.17 -22.19 -21.63
C VAL A 171 -3.76 -22.51 -22.18
N PRO A 172 -3.27 -23.77 -22.09
CA PRO A 172 -1.86 -24.13 -22.32
C PRO A 172 -1.22 -23.72 -23.65
N ASN A 173 -2.02 -23.35 -24.67
CA ASN A 173 -1.53 -23.01 -26.01
C ASN A 173 -1.50 -21.49 -26.28
N LEU A 174 -1.81 -20.65 -25.30
CA LEU A 174 -1.92 -19.19 -25.49
C LEU A 174 -0.80 -18.38 -24.83
N SER A 175 -0.02 -18.98 -23.92
CA SER A 175 1.09 -18.27 -23.27
C SER A 175 2.13 -19.24 -22.71
N ASN A 176 3.31 -18.69 -22.38
CA ASN A 176 4.37 -19.42 -21.67
C ASN A 176 4.11 -19.51 -20.15
N ARG A 177 2.90 -19.18 -19.68
CA ARG A 177 2.52 -19.19 -18.25
C ARG A 177 1.21 -19.97 -18.07
N ASN A 178 1.07 -20.62 -16.92
CA ASN A 178 -0.13 -21.40 -16.62
C ASN A 178 -1.20 -20.59 -15.87
N SER A 179 -0.83 -19.46 -15.27
CA SER A 179 -1.74 -18.57 -14.55
C SER A 179 -1.33 -17.11 -14.71
N VAL A 180 -2.27 -16.21 -14.41
CA VAL A 180 -2.04 -14.77 -14.29
C VAL A 180 -2.84 -14.21 -13.12
N GLU A 181 -2.22 -13.30 -12.39
CA GLU A 181 -2.81 -12.57 -11.28
C GLU A 181 -3.08 -11.13 -11.75
N ILE A 182 -4.31 -10.66 -11.58
CA ILE A 182 -4.74 -9.34 -12.04
C ILE A 182 -5.41 -8.60 -10.89
N CYS A 183 -4.90 -7.41 -10.57
CA CYS A 183 -5.49 -6.46 -9.64
C CYS A 183 -6.17 -5.31 -10.40
N PRO A 184 -7.51 -5.31 -10.58
CA PRO A 184 -8.21 -4.24 -11.29
C PRO A 184 -8.10 -2.89 -10.57
N ASP A 185 -8.09 -2.88 -9.24
CA ASP A 185 -8.01 -1.66 -8.44
C ASP A 185 -6.67 -0.95 -8.64
N MET A 186 -5.56 -1.70 -8.73
CA MET A 186 -4.24 -1.14 -9.08
C MET A 186 -4.28 -0.41 -10.43
N ILE A 187 -4.90 -1.01 -11.45
CA ILE A 187 -5.03 -0.40 -12.79
C ILE A 187 -5.84 0.90 -12.70
N CYS A 188 -7.00 0.85 -12.04
CA CYS A 188 -7.89 2.00 -11.88
C CYS A 188 -7.23 3.15 -11.10
N ILE A 189 -6.57 2.85 -9.98
CA ILE A 189 -5.87 3.83 -9.15
C ILE A 189 -4.71 4.43 -9.93
N THR A 190 -3.92 3.61 -10.64
CA THR A 190 -2.80 4.09 -11.47
C THR A 190 -3.28 5.05 -12.56
N GLN A 191 -4.36 4.72 -13.27
CA GLN A 191 -4.95 5.60 -14.27
C GLN A 191 -5.51 6.90 -13.67
N LEU A 192 -6.13 6.82 -12.49
CA LEU A 192 -6.59 8.00 -11.76
C LEU A 192 -5.42 8.91 -11.37
N LEU A 193 -4.30 8.35 -10.88
CA LEU A 193 -3.08 9.10 -10.60
C LEU A 193 -2.55 9.80 -11.85
N CYS A 194 -2.49 9.10 -12.99
CA CYS A 194 -2.06 9.69 -14.26
C CYS A 194 -2.93 10.89 -14.65
N LYS A 195 -4.26 10.75 -14.54
CA LYS A 195 -5.21 11.82 -14.83
C LYS A 195 -5.04 13.03 -13.89
N ARG A 196 -4.81 12.77 -12.60
CA ARG A 196 -4.54 13.84 -11.62
C ARG A 196 -3.25 14.58 -11.93
N ILE A 197 -2.16 13.86 -12.18
CA ILE A 197 -0.85 14.46 -12.51
C ILE A 197 -0.95 15.30 -13.78
N ASN A 198 -1.60 14.80 -14.83
CA ASN A 198 -1.80 15.55 -16.06
C ASN A 198 -2.66 16.80 -15.87
N LYS A 199 -3.69 16.74 -15.02
CA LYS A 199 -4.62 17.86 -14.79
C LYS A 199 -4.04 18.97 -13.92
N THR A 200 -3.37 18.62 -12.83
CA THR A 200 -2.97 19.57 -11.78
C THR A 200 -1.47 19.61 -11.51
N GLY A 201 -0.67 18.86 -12.27
CA GLY A 201 0.75 18.67 -12.02
C GLY A 201 1.02 17.78 -10.80
N GLY A 202 2.31 17.61 -10.50
CA GLY A 202 2.79 16.76 -9.40
C GLY A 202 3.43 15.47 -9.90
N SER A 203 3.60 14.48 -9.04
CA SER A 203 4.14 13.17 -9.42
C SER A 203 3.66 12.07 -8.49
N ALA A 204 3.85 10.81 -8.90
CA ALA A 204 3.63 9.64 -8.05
C ALA A 204 4.90 8.82 -7.93
N LEU A 205 5.15 8.25 -6.75
CA LEU A 205 6.17 7.24 -6.48
C LEU A 205 5.47 6.00 -5.91
N LEU A 206 5.55 4.89 -6.64
CA LEU A 206 4.88 3.63 -6.32
C LEU A 206 5.95 2.58 -6.05
N ILE A 207 5.91 1.98 -4.87
CA ILE A 207 6.93 1.08 -4.35
C ILE A 207 6.22 -0.14 -3.78
N ASP A 208 6.56 -1.31 -4.30
CA ASP A 208 5.96 -2.55 -3.82
C ASP A 208 6.86 -3.74 -4.17
N TYR A 209 6.67 -4.87 -3.51
CA TYR A 209 7.32 -6.10 -3.93
C TYR A 209 6.57 -6.73 -5.09
N GLY A 210 7.32 -7.22 -6.07
CA GLY A 210 6.69 -7.62 -7.32
C GLY A 210 7.64 -8.18 -8.35
N HIS A 211 7.09 -8.32 -9.55
CA HIS A 211 7.74 -8.90 -10.71
C HIS A 211 7.29 -8.17 -11.99
N GLU A 212 7.93 -8.44 -13.12
CA GLU A 212 7.66 -7.80 -14.41
C GLU A 212 6.95 -8.78 -15.36
N GLY A 213 6.00 -9.51 -14.78
CA GLY A 213 5.25 -10.60 -15.40
C GLY A 213 5.87 -11.99 -15.25
N GLU A 214 7.15 -12.19 -14.92
CA GLU A 214 7.75 -13.52 -14.99
C GLU A 214 7.17 -14.59 -14.02
N LYS A 215 6.38 -14.20 -13.00
CA LYS A 215 5.78 -15.12 -12.03
C LYS A 215 4.35 -15.54 -12.39
N GLY A 216 3.90 -16.62 -11.74
CA GLY A 216 2.57 -17.22 -11.91
C GLY A 216 1.69 -17.02 -10.68
N ASP A 217 1.70 -17.98 -9.76
CA ASP A 217 0.95 -17.93 -8.49
C ASP A 217 1.85 -17.36 -7.39
N THR A 218 1.43 -16.24 -6.80
CA THR A 218 2.14 -15.54 -5.73
C THR A 218 1.26 -15.27 -4.51
N PHE A 219 -0.02 -15.64 -4.57
CA PHE A 219 -0.98 -15.47 -3.49
C PHE A 219 -0.59 -16.26 -2.24
N ARG A 220 -0.45 -15.57 -1.12
CA ARG A 220 0.04 -16.16 0.14
C ARG A 220 -0.49 -15.45 1.37
N GLY A 221 -0.41 -16.14 2.51
CA GLY A 221 -0.65 -15.56 3.82
C GLY A 221 0.66 -15.26 4.54
N PHE A 222 0.68 -14.22 5.37
CA PHE A 222 1.72 -13.93 6.35
C PHE A 222 1.14 -13.89 7.76
N HIS A 223 1.83 -14.57 8.67
CA HIS A 223 1.51 -14.54 10.09
C HIS A 223 2.81 -14.69 10.89
N LYS A 224 3.07 -13.79 11.83
CA LYS A 224 4.28 -13.77 12.68
C LYS A 224 5.58 -13.89 11.88
N HIS A 225 5.71 -13.05 10.85
CA HIS A 225 6.86 -13.00 9.93
C HIS A 225 7.16 -14.29 9.16
N SER A 226 6.17 -15.18 9.02
CA SER A 226 6.31 -16.43 8.28
C SER A 226 5.22 -16.56 7.22
N VAL A 227 5.59 -17.09 6.06
CA VAL A 227 4.62 -17.43 5.01
C VAL A 227 3.77 -18.61 5.50
N CYS A 228 2.46 -18.51 5.35
CA CYS A 228 1.51 -19.56 5.66
C CYS A 228 0.46 -19.73 4.54
N ASN A 229 -0.31 -20.80 4.63
CA ASN A 229 -1.39 -21.05 3.69
C ASN A 229 -2.49 -19.97 3.86
N PRO A 230 -2.89 -19.27 2.78
CA PRO A 230 -3.84 -18.16 2.85
C PRO A 230 -5.28 -18.57 3.26
N LEU A 231 -5.60 -19.87 3.21
CA LEU A 231 -6.91 -20.40 3.60
C LEU A 231 -7.00 -20.76 5.08
N ILE A 232 -5.90 -20.68 5.83
CA ILE A 232 -5.88 -20.95 7.26
C ILE A 232 -6.19 -19.66 8.01
N ASN A 233 -7.11 -19.74 8.98
CA ASN A 233 -7.50 -18.64 9.86
C ASN A 233 -7.87 -17.34 9.11
N PRO A 234 -8.90 -17.35 8.23
CA PRO A 234 -9.35 -16.16 7.52
C PRO A 234 -9.60 -15.00 8.49
N GLY A 235 -9.19 -13.79 8.12
CA GLY A 235 -9.29 -12.59 8.97
C GLY A 235 -8.18 -12.43 10.01
N HIS A 236 -7.35 -13.45 10.24
CA HIS A 236 -6.23 -13.41 11.20
C HIS A 236 -4.84 -13.52 10.53
N THR A 237 -4.83 -13.71 9.23
CA THR A 237 -3.62 -13.80 8.41
C THR A 237 -3.63 -12.65 7.43
N ASP A 238 -2.50 -11.97 7.30
CA ASP A 238 -2.32 -10.95 6.27
C ASP A 238 -2.20 -11.63 4.92
N LEU A 239 -3.02 -11.25 3.96
CA LEU A 239 -3.10 -11.89 2.65
C LEU A 239 -2.49 -10.97 1.61
N THR A 240 -1.56 -11.51 0.84
CA THR A 240 -0.84 -10.69 -0.13
C THR A 240 -0.57 -11.42 -1.43
N CYS A 241 -0.30 -10.63 -2.47
CA CYS A 241 0.04 -11.07 -3.81
C CYS A 241 1.12 -10.13 -4.37
N ASP A 242 2.08 -10.67 -5.12
CA ASP A 242 3.12 -9.84 -5.73
C ASP A 242 2.51 -8.90 -6.76
N VAL A 243 3.01 -7.66 -6.81
CA VAL A 243 2.58 -6.69 -7.83
C VAL A 243 3.20 -7.04 -9.19
N ASP A 244 2.36 -7.18 -10.22
CA ASP A 244 2.83 -7.25 -11.61
C ASP A 244 3.08 -5.83 -12.17
N PHE A 245 4.34 -5.39 -12.09
CA PHE A 245 4.78 -4.09 -12.57
C PHE A 245 4.67 -3.96 -14.09
N SER A 246 4.61 -5.05 -14.86
CA SER A 246 4.37 -4.98 -16.30
C SER A 246 2.95 -4.48 -16.59
N ILE A 247 1.96 -4.96 -15.81
CA ILE A 247 0.56 -4.50 -15.90
C ILE A 247 0.43 -3.06 -15.40
N LEU A 248 1.07 -2.71 -14.28
CA LEU A 248 1.08 -1.34 -13.76
C LEU A 248 1.63 -0.36 -14.80
N CYS A 249 2.79 -0.67 -15.39
CA CYS A 249 3.40 0.16 -16.44
C CYS A 249 2.53 0.24 -17.69
N GLN A 250 1.87 -0.85 -18.08
CA GLN A 250 0.93 -0.85 -19.20
C GLN A 250 -0.31 0.01 -18.90
N ALA A 251 -0.78 0.05 -17.65
CA ALA A 251 -1.88 0.91 -17.23
C ALA A 251 -1.54 2.41 -17.40
N VAL A 252 -0.28 2.79 -17.12
CA VAL A 252 0.22 4.15 -17.38
C VAL A 252 0.28 4.42 -18.89
N LYS A 253 0.87 3.52 -19.68
CA LYS A 253 1.01 3.67 -21.14
C LYS A 253 -0.33 3.73 -21.88
N ASN A 254 -1.34 3.03 -21.38
CA ASN A 254 -2.69 3.01 -21.94
C ASN A 254 -3.56 4.16 -21.43
N SER A 255 -3.05 5.00 -20.53
CA SER A 255 -3.76 6.21 -20.08
C SER A 255 -3.78 7.24 -21.21
N ASP A 256 -4.87 8.00 -21.30
CA ASP A 256 -5.01 9.16 -22.19
C ASP A 256 -4.32 10.43 -21.65
N ALA A 257 -3.73 10.33 -20.46
CA ALA A 257 -3.05 11.42 -19.78
C ALA A 257 -1.61 11.62 -20.31
N LYS A 258 -1.19 12.89 -20.46
CA LYS A 258 0.18 13.25 -20.85
C LYS A 258 1.13 13.14 -19.65
N VAL A 259 1.66 11.94 -19.44
CA VAL A 259 2.56 11.63 -18.33
C VAL A 259 3.76 10.82 -18.83
N LYS A 260 4.89 10.98 -18.15
CA LYS A 260 6.12 10.23 -18.36
C LYS A 260 6.26 9.17 -17.27
N LEU A 261 6.44 7.92 -17.69
CA LEU A 261 6.72 6.76 -16.85
C LEU A 261 8.23 6.59 -16.65
N HIS A 262 8.65 6.37 -15.42
CA HIS A 262 10.03 6.02 -15.07
C HIS A 262 10.06 4.69 -14.32
N GLY A 263 10.99 3.81 -14.70
CA GLY A 263 11.09 2.45 -14.16
C GLY A 263 10.27 1.39 -14.94
N PRO A 264 10.02 0.22 -14.33
CA PRO A 264 10.39 -0.14 -12.96
C PRO A 264 11.91 -0.25 -12.79
N VAL A 265 12.42 0.14 -11.63
CA VAL A 265 13.80 -0.15 -11.19
C VAL A 265 13.74 -0.93 -9.88
N THR A 266 14.82 -1.62 -9.50
CA THR A 266 14.87 -2.29 -8.20
C THR A 266 14.99 -1.26 -7.07
N GLN A 267 14.51 -1.60 -5.87
CA GLN A 267 14.66 -0.76 -4.69
C GLN A 267 16.13 -0.46 -4.38
N ALA A 268 17.02 -1.45 -4.48
CA ALA A 268 18.44 -1.25 -4.30
C ALA A 268 18.99 -0.19 -5.26
N TYR A 269 18.65 -0.30 -6.55
CA TYR A 269 19.05 0.67 -7.55
C TYR A 269 18.53 2.06 -7.21
N PHE A 270 17.24 2.17 -6.88
CA PHE A 270 16.61 3.44 -6.54
C PHE A 270 17.28 4.11 -5.35
N LEU A 271 17.40 3.41 -4.22
CA LEU A 271 17.94 3.96 -2.98
C LEU A 271 19.41 4.36 -3.11
N ILE A 272 20.23 3.54 -3.77
CA ILE A 272 21.65 3.83 -4.01
C ILE A 272 21.80 5.10 -4.85
N ASN A 273 21.01 5.24 -5.93
CA ASN A 273 21.05 6.42 -6.79
C ASN A 273 20.39 7.66 -6.17
N MET A 274 19.56 7.49 -5.15
CA MET A 274 19.08 8.57 -4.27
C MET A 274 20.11 8.98 -3.20
N GLY A 275 21.27 8.31 -3.13
CA GLY A 275 22.37 8.67 -2.23
C GLY A 275 22.35 7.97 -0.87
N LEU A 276 21.74 6.78 -0.76
CA LEU A 276 21.65 6.00 0.48
C LEU A 276 23.00 5.86 1.19
N PHE A 277 24.07 5.50 0.48
CA PHE A 277 25.39 5.33 1.12
C PHE A 277 25.98 6.64 1.66
N THR A 278 25.68 7.77 1.03
CA THR A 278 26.07 9.09 1.56
C THR A 278 25.32 9.38 2.85
N ARG A 279 24.01 9.08 2.90
CA ARG A 279 23.21 9.25 4.12
C ARG A 279 23.67 8.31 5.24
N LEU A 280 23.94 7.05 4.92
CA LEU A 280 24.45 6.06 5.86
C LEU A 280 25.75 6.53 6.52
N LYS A 281 26.72 7.03 5.73
CA LYS A 281 27.98 7.59 6.27
C LYS A 281 27.74 8.71 7.29
N VAL A 282 26.79 9.61 7.01
CA VAL A 282 26.42 10.70 7.92
C VAL A 282 25.76 10.15 9.20
N LEU A 283 24.87 9.16 9.10
CA LEU A 283 24.25 8.54 10.28
C LEU A 283 25.28 7.82 11.15
N LEU A 284 26.15 7.02 10.55
CA LEU A 284 27.21 6.30 11.26
C LEU A 284 28.16 7.24 12.00
N SER A 285 28.46 8.42 11.43
CA SER A 285 29.29 9.44 12.11
C SER A 285 28.65 10.06 13.35
N LYS A 286 27.32 9.92 13.50
CA LYS A 286 26.55 10.45 14.63
C LYS A 286 26.24 9.40 15.69
N CYS A 287 26.57 8.13 15.44
CA CYS A 287 26.31 7.05 16.39
C CYS A 287 27.34 7.09 17.53
N GLU A 288 26.85 6.93 18.76
CA GLU A 288 27.68 6.96 19.96
C GLU A 288 28.16 5.55 20.35
N SER A 289 27.46 4.50 19.92
CA SER A 289 27.81 3.10 20.20
C SER A 289 28.00 2.27 18.93
N GLU A 290 28.83 1.23 19.02
CA GLU A 290 28.99 0.25 17.93
C GLU A 290 27.69 -0.51 17.67
N GLN A 291 26.90 -0.81 18.71
CA GLN A 291 25.59 -1.45 18.54
C GLN A 291 24.66 -0.63 17.62
N GLN A 292 24.60 0.69 17.79
CA GLN A 292 23.80 1.56 16.92
C GLN A 292 24.28 1.52 15.47
N LYS A 293 25.60 1.43 15.26
CA LYS A 293 26.17 1.31 13.91
C LYS A 293 25.82 -0.03 13.27
N ASP A 294 25.92 -1.12 14.02
CA ASP A 294 25.57 -2.45 13.55
C ASP A 294 24.07 -2.56 13.19
N GLU A 295 23.20 -1.96 14.02
CA GLU A 295 21.75 -1.87 13.76
C GLU A 295 21.47 -1.10 12.46
N LEU A 296 22.11 0.07 12.27
CA LEU A 296 21.96 0.86 11.03
C LEU A 296 22.51 0.16 9.79
N PHE A 297 23.65 -0.53 9.92
CA PHE A 297 24.24 -1.27 8.82
C PHE A 297 23.32 -2.43 8.40
N SER A 298 22.82 -3.19 9.38
CA SER A 298 21.88 -4.28 9.16
C SER A 298 20.58 -3.79 8.50
N ALA A 299 20.03 -2.66 8.97
CA ALA A 299 18.86 -2.03 8.34
C ALA A 299 19.13 -1.64 6.88
N CYS A 300 20.29 -1.03 6.60
CA CYS A 300 20.68 -0.69 5.24
C CYS A 300 20.86 -1.93 4.36
N GLU A 301 21.44 -3.00 4.90
CA GLU A 301 21.65 -4.26 4.19
C GLU A 301 20.32 -4.91 3.79
N ILE A 302 19.33 -4.92 4.69
CA ILE A 302 17.98 -5.40 4.43
C ILE A 302 17.37 -4.70 3.20
N LEU A 303 17.56 -3.38 3.10
CA LEU A 303 16.98 -2.55 2.04
C LEU A 303 17.58 -2.78 0.64
N VAL A 304 18.85 -3.19 0.54
CA VAL A 304 19.60 -3.19 -0.73
C VAL A 304 20.09 -4.55 -1.20
N THR A 305 20.15 -5.55 -0.33
CA THR A 305 20.62 -6.89 -0.72
C THR A 305 19.58 -7.65 -1.53
N ASN A 306 20.05 -8.47 -2.48
CA ASN A 306 19.18 -9.20 -3.40
C ASN A 306 18.40 -10.30 -2.70
N GLU A 307 18.99 -10.91 -1.68
CA GLU A 307 18.42 -11.96 -0.84
C GLU A 307 17.24 -11.44 -0.02
N GLN A 308 17.20 -10.13 0.23
CA GLN A 308 16.21 -9.43 1.04
C GLN A 308 15.33 -8.52 0.18
N MET A 309 15.21 -7.23 0.50
CA MET A 309 14.26 -6.34 -0.18
C MET A 309 14.79 -5.77 -1.49
N GLY A 310 16.12 -5.71 -1.65
CA GLY A 310 16.77 -4.91 -2.69
C GLY A 310 16.36 -5.25 -4.12
N SER A 311 16.17 -6.54 -4.44
CA SER A 311 15.76 -7.00 -5.77
C SER A 311 14.25 -7.26 -5.90
N ARG A 312 13.60 -7.61 -4.77
CA ARG A 312 12.19 -7.99 -4.68
C ARG A 312 11.26 -6.79 -4.82
N PHE A 313 11.65 -5.67 -4.22
CA PHE A 313 10.93 -4.42 -4.33
C PHE A 313 11.28 -3.73 -5.65
N LYS A 314 10.25 -3.21 -6.31
CA LYS A 314 10.38 -2.37 -7.49
C LYS A 314 9.84 -0.98 -7.20
N VAL A 315 10.37 -0.01 -7.93
CA VAL A 315 10.02 1.40 -7.81
C VAL A 315 9.64 1.94 -9.17
N VAL A 316 8.48 2.58 -9.26
CA VAL A 316 7.97 3.28 -10.44
C VAL A 316 7.66 4.71 -10.07
N ALA A 317 8.01 5.65 -10.95
CA ALA A 317 7.55 7.03 -10.85
C ALA A 317 6.74 7.46 -12.08
N ILE A 318 5.75 8.31 -11.82
CA ILE A 318 4.91 8.93 -12.85
C ILE A 318 5.05 10.44 -12.69
N THR A 319 5.42 11.12 -13.77
CA THR A 319 5.64 12.58 -13.80
C THR A 319 4.87 13.20 -14.96
N PRO A 320 4.64 14.52 -14.98
CA PRO A 320 4.03 15.18 -16.13
C PRO A 320 4.96 15.07 -17.33
N GLU A 321 4.41 14.88 -18.53
CA GLU A 321 5.19 14.99 -19.76
C GLU A 321 5.39 16.48 -20.08
N LEU A 322 6.64 16.95 -20.13
CA LEU A 322 6.96 18.35 -20.41
C LEU A 322 7.22 18.57 -21.90
N GLU A 323 6.79 19.70 -22.46
CA GLU A 323 7.02 20.00 -23.89
C GLU A 323 8.52 20.03 -24.26
N SER A 324 9.40 20.34 -23.31
CA SER A 324 10.86 20.32 -23.48
C SER A 324 11.47 18.92 -23.62
N ASP A 325 10.78 17.86 -23.21
CA ASP A 325 11.25 16.48 -23.41
C ASP A 325 11.34 16.12 -24.91
N SER A 326 10.58 16.81 -25.77
CA SER A 326 10.62 16.63 -27.24
C SER A 326 11.89 17.15 -27.92
N VAL A 327 12.73 17.92 -27.21
CA VAL A 327 13.94 18.58 -27.73
C VAL A 327 15.23 17.84 -27.33
N GLY A 328 15.13 16.63 -26.79
CA GLY A 328 16.28 15.75 -26.54
C GLY A 328 17.11 16.08 -25.29
N CYS A 329 16.63 16.97 -24.42
CA CYS A 329 17.19 17.17 -23.09
C CYS A 329 16.33 16.39 -22.08
N GLU A 330 16.56 15.07 -21.99
CA GLU A 330 15.88 14.25 -21.00
C GLU A 330 16.26 14.74 -19.59
N GLN A 331 15.29 15.26 -18.85
CA GLN A 331 15.48 15.52 -17.42
C GLN A 331 15.78 14.20 -16.71
N GLN A 332 16.98 14.09 -16.16
CA GLN A 332 17.39 12.96 -15.33
C GLN A 332 16.61 13.02 -14.01
N LEU A 333 15.79 11.99 -13.76
CA LEU A 333 15.04 11.87 -12.52
C LEU A 333 15.89 11.15 -11.47
N PRO A 334 16.19 11.78 -10.32
CA PRO A 334 16.96 11.14 -9.24
C PRO A 334 16.35 9.78 -8.84
N GLY A 335 17.22 8.79 -8.62
CA GLY A 335 16.81 7.41 -8.31
C GLY A 335 16.46 6.55 -9.54
N PHE A 336 16.16 7.16 -10.69
CA PHE A 336 15.85 6.45 -11.94
C PHE A 336 16.95 6.58 -13.00
N THR A 337 17.99 7.38 -12.70
CA THR A 337 19.20 7.50 -13.50
C THR A 337 20.43 7.23 -12.64
N PRO A 338 21.50 6.63 -13.19
CA PRO A 338 22.71 6.36 -12.43
C PRO A 338 23.34 7.65 -11.87
N LEU A 339 23.57 7.69 -10.56
CA LEU A 339 24.31 8.76 -9.92
C LEU A 339 25.81 8.48 -10.02
N SER A 340 26.61 9.47 -10.43
CA SER A 340 28.06 9.32 -10.56
C SER A 340 28.72 8.84 -9.25
N GLY A 341 29.66 7.91 -9.36
CA GLY A 341 30.33 7.31 -8.20
C GLY A 341 29.54 6.21 -7.49
N THR A 342 28.38 5.81 -8.00
CA THR A 342 27.66 4.60 -7.56
C THR A 342 28.12 3.37 -8.35
N PRO A 343 27.86 2.13 -7.85
CA PRO A 343 28.09 0.90 -8.61
C PRO A 343 27.37 0.84 -9.96
N TYR A 344 26.35 1.69 -10.17
CA TYR A 344 25.56 1.76 -11.40
C TYR A 344 26.05 2.85 -12.38
N ALA A 345 26.99 3.70 -11.98
CA ALA A 345 27.46 4.86 -12.75
C ALA A 345 28.30 4.52 -13.98
N GLN A 346 28.82 3.29 -14.06
CA GLN A 346 29.61 2.83 -15.19
C GLN A 346 28.73 1.99 -16.12
N PRO A 347 28.61 2.34 -17.40
CA PRO A 347 28.05 1.43 -18.39
C PRO A 347 29.11 0.35 -18.69
N ASN A 348 29.23 -0.65 -17.82
CA ASN A 348 30.07 -1.81 -18.11
C ASN A 348 29.20 -2.95 -18.64
N SER A 349 29.29 -3.11 -19.98
CA SER A 349 29.62 -4.39 -20.60
C SER A 349 29.15 -5.65 -19.87
N VAL A 350 28.03 -6.19 -20.32
CA VAL A 350 27.81 -7.64 -20.42
C VAL A 350 27.49 -7.94 -21.88
#